data_AF-A0A1F3NDY7-F1
#
_entry.id   AF-A0A1F3NDY7-F1
#
_cell.length_a   1.000
_cell.length_b   1.000
_cell.length_c   1.000
_cell.angle_alpha   90.00
_cell.angle_beta   90.00
_cell.angle_gamma   90.00
#
_symmetry.space_group_name_H-M   'P 1'
#
loop_
_entity.id
_entity.type
_entity.pdbx_description
1 polymer ?
#
loop_
_entity_poly.entity_id
_entity_poly.type
_entity_poly.pdbx_seq_one_letter_code
_entity_poly.pdbx_strand_id
1 'polypeptide(L)'
;MNNNKNMYQHRKVVVIGAGSVGATYCYALAQSGLADEIVLIDRNKDLEQGQVLDLVHGQPFFPSVNIRTGSTSDYVDANVVVVTAGVAQKPGETRLDLLRKNVEIIGSISEEVAASKCRGVMLMVTNPVDVLTYVALKHSGWERGRIIGSGTVLDSARFRHLLSSYCGIDVHNVHAYILGEHGDSEFAAWSMTNIAGINIDEHCQVCGKCSDWKKQRRMIEQRVRDS
;
A
#
# COMPACT_ATOMS: atom_id res chain seq x y z
N MET A 1 15.06 -40.19 5.55
CA MET A 1 14.47 -39.39 6.64
C MET A 1 13.92 -38.09 6.04
N ASN A 2 12.69 -38.13 5.53
CA ASN A 2 12.01 -36.93 5.03
C ASN A 2 11.35 -36.22 6.21
N ASN A 3 12.06 -35.25 6.79
CA ASN A 3 11.45 -34.29 7.72
C ASN A 3 10.58 -33.32 6.92
N ASN A 4 9.41 -33.80 6.49
CA ASN A 4 8.34 -32.96 6.02
C ASN A 4 7.67 -32.31 7.25
N LYS A 5 8.40 -31.40 7.91
CA LYS A 5 7.78 -30.47 8.85
C LYS A 5 7.04 -29.46 7.99
N ASN A 6 5.73 -29.66 7.83
CA ASN A 6 4.79 -28.54 7.69
C ASN A 6 4.89 -27.71 8.97
N MET A 7 5.99 -26.95 9.08
CA MET A 7 6.15 -25.90 10.06
C MET A 7 5.19 -24.83 9.58
N TYR A 8 4.11 -24.59 10.32
CA TYR A 8 3.27 -23.42 10.11
C TYR A 8 4.22 -22.23 9.93
N GLN A 9 4.26 -21.68 8.71
CA GLN A 9 5.04 -20.47 8.48
C GLN A 9 4.27 -19.37 9.18
N HIS A 10 4.74 -19.05 10.39
CA HIS A 10 4.23 -17.96 11.21
C HIS A 10 4.26 -16.67 10.39
N ARG A 11 3.08 -16.12 10.07
CA ARG A 11 2.91 -14.98 9.18
C ARG A 11 3.15 -13.69 9.96
N LYS A 12 4.41 -13.26 10.02
CA LYS A 12 4.85 -12.04 10.69
C LYS A 12 4.89 -10.87 9.72
N VAL A 13 4.20 -9.80 10.07
CA VAL A 13 4.24 -8.52 9.36
C VAL A 13 4.81 -7.45 10.28
N VAL A 14 5.87 -6.79 9.83
CA VAL A 14 6.46 -5.64 10.54
C VAL A 14 6.04 -4.37 9.82
N VAL A 15 5.42 -3.44 10.54
CA VAL A 15 4.99 -2.13 10.02
C VAL A 15 5.87 -1.05 10.62
N ILE A 16 6.51 -0.26 9.77
CA ILE A 16 7.41 0.83 10.17
C ILE A 16 6.67 2.15 9.94
N GLY A 17 6.36 2.85 11.02
CA GLY A 17 5.60 4.10 11.08
C GLY A 17 4.23 3.93 11.74
N ALA A 18 4.02 4.55 12.90
CA ALA A 18 2.79 4.52 13.70
C ALA A 18 1.86 5.72 13.43
N GLY A 19 2.09 6.47 12.34
CA GLY A 19 1.15 7.48 11.86
C GLY A 19 -0.17 6.86 11.37
N SER A 20 -1.12 7.71 10.94
CA SER A 20 -2.48 7.27 10.56
C SER A 20 -2.51 6.15 9.53
N VAL A 21 -1.59 6.16 8.55
CA VAL A 21 -1.50 5.11 7.51
C VAL A 21 -1.08 3.78 8.13
N GLY A 22 -0.02 3.75 8.93
CA GLY A 22 0.47 2.51 9.55
C GLY A 22 -0.50 1.95 10.59
N ALA A 23 -1.11 2.81 11.41
CA ALA A 23 -2.17 2.39 12.34
C ALA A 23 -3.37 1.78 11.61
N THR A 24 -3.84 2.42 10.53
CA THR A 24 -4.94 1.89 9.70
C THR A 24 -4.56 0.59 9.02
N TYR A 25 -3.31 0.46 8.55
CA TYR A 25 -2.79 -0.78 7.97
C TYR A 25 -2.82 -1.93 8.98
N CYS A 26 -2.30 -1.70 10.19
CA CYS A 26 -2.33 -2.69 11.26
C CYS A 26 -3.76 -3.10 11.62
N TYR A 27 -4.68 -2.14 11.73
CA TYR A 27 -6.10 -2.39 12.00
C TYR A 27 -6.74 -3.27 10.91
N ALA A 28 -6.60 -2.89 9.63
CA ALA A 28 -7.16 -3.65 8.52
C ALA A 28 -6.54 -5.05 8.40
N LEU A 29 -5.23 -5.17 8.64
CA LEU A 29 -4.53 -6.45 8.64
C LEU A 29 -5.01 -7.36 9.78
N ALA A 30 -5.17 -6.83 10.99
CA ALA A 30 -5.72 -7.56 12.13
C ALA A 30 -7.13 -8.08 11.83
N GLN A 31 -8.01 -7.22 11.31
CA GLN A 31 -9.38 -7.58 10.95
C GLN A 31 -9.44 -8.67 9.86
N SER A 32 -8.48 -8.71 8.95
CA SER A 32 -8.44 -9.65 7.83
C SER A 32 -8.11 -11.10 8.22
N GLY A 33 -7.48 -11.32 9.38
CA GLY A 33 -6.99 -12.65 9.81
C GLY A 33 -5.84 -13.20 8.97
N LEU A 34 -5.18 -12.35 8.15
CA LEU A 34 -4.09 -12.76 7.28
C LEU A 34 -2.73 -12.86 7.99
N ALA A 35 -2.55 -12.23 9.14
CA ALA A 35 -1.31 -12.24 9.91
C ALA A 35 -1.49 -12.98 11.24
N ASP A 36 -0.44 -13.70 11.66
CA ASP A 36 -0.36 -14.32 12.98
C ASP A 36 0.29 -13.36 13.99
N GLU A 37 1.21 -12.51 13.52
CA GLU A 37 1.86 -11.46 14.31
C GLU A 37 1.99 -10.16 13.50
N ILE A 38 1.66 -9.05 14.16
CA ILE A 38 1.87 -7.68 13.68
C ILE A 38 2.79 -6.97 14.67
N VAL A 39 3.93 -6.52 14.16
CA VAL A 39 4.89 -5.72 14.93
C VAL A 39 4.88 -4.30 14.39
N LEU A 40 4.51 -3.33 15.23
CA LEU A 40 4.58 -1.91 14.88
C LEU A 40 5.88 -1.32 15.43
N ILE A 41 6.58 -0.52 14.61
CA ILE A 41 7.82 0.15 14.99
C ILE A 41 7.70 1.62 14.60
N ASP A 42 7.96 2.53 15.55
CA ASP A 42 8.13 3.95 15.27
C ASP A 42 9.30 4.53 16.08
N ARG A 43 9.80 5.69 15.65
CA ARG A 43 10.76 6.49 16.41
C ARG A 43 10.10 7.11 17.65
N ASN A 44 8.84 7.52 17.54
CA ASN A 44 8.03 8.00 18.65
C ASN A 44 7.42 6.80 19.40
N LYS A 45 8.10 6.39 20.48
CA LYS A 45 7.70 5.21 21.27
C LYS A 45 6.38 5.38 22.01
N ASP A 46 6.04 6.61 22.43
CA ASP A 46 4.75 6.88 23.07
C ASP A 46 3.59 6.70 22.08
N LEU A 47 3.78 7.19 20.84
CA LEU A 47 2.80 7.00 19.76
C LEU A 47 2.67 5.52 19.38
N GLU A 48 3.80 4.84 19.17
CA GLU A 48 3.84 3.40 18.87
C GLU A 48 3.08 2.58 19.92
N GLN A 49 3.38 2.82 21.20
CA GLN A 49 2.72 2.14 22.31
C GLN A 49 1.23 2.46 22.38
N GLY A 50 0.84 3.72 22.17
CA GLY A 50 -0.57 4.12 22.13
C GLY A 50 -1.34 3.38 21.03
N GLN A 51 -0.81 3.35 19.81
CA GLN A 51 -1.45 2.66 18.68
C GLN A 51 -1.56 1.15 18.90
N VAL A 52 -0.50 0.52 19.42
CA VAL A 52 -0.52 -0.91 19.75
C VAL A 52 -1.55 -1.20 20.84
N LEU A 53 -1.62 -0.38 21.88
CA LEU A 53 -2.56 -0.56 22.99
C LEU A 53 -4.01 -0.47 22.51
N ASP A 54 -4.32 0.50 21.65
CA ASP A 54 -5.65 0.64 21.05
C ASP A 54 -6.04 -0.59 20.23
N LEU A 55 -5.11 -1.13 19.43
CA LEU A 55 -5.33 -2.37 18.66
C LEU A 55 -5.51 -3.60 19.56
N VAL A 56 -4.68 -3.74 20.59
CA VAL A 56 -4.76 -4.87 21.54
C VAL A 56 -6.06 -4.83 22.34
N HIS A 57 -6.55 -3.64 22.73
CA HIS A 57 -7.86 -3.51 23.35
C HIS A 57 -9.02 -3.90 22.42
N GLY A 58 -8.81 -3.78 21.09
CA GLY A 58 -9.74 -4.27 20.06
C GLY A 58 -9.66 -5.77 19.77
N GLN A 59 -8.68 -6.49 20.34
CA GLN A 59 -8.40 -7.90 20.03
C GLN A 59 -9.60 -8.87 20.15
N PRO A 60 -10.57 -8.70 21.09
CA PRO A 60 -11.78 -9.53 21.11
C PRO A 60 -12.63 -9.48 19.84
N PHE A 61 -12.44 -8.46 18.98
CA PHE A 61 -13.19 -8.25 17.74
C PHE A 61 -12.42 -8.66 16.48
N PHE A 62 -11.16 -9.10 16.64
CA PHE A 62 -10.31 -9.57 15.55
C PHE A 62 -10.21 -11.11 15.56
N PRO A 63 -9.90 -11.71 14.40
CA PRO A 63 -9.28 -13.02 14.37
C PRO A 63 -8.03 -13.07 15.27
N SER A 64 -7.62 -14.28 15.68
CA SER A 64 -6.43 -14.44 16.54
C SER A 64 -5.18 -13.88 15.86
N VAL A 65 -4.59 -12.86 16.48
CA VAL A 65 -3.37 -12.18 16.03
C VAL A 65 -2.61 -11.65 17.25
N ASN A 66 -1.29 -11.77 17.25
CA ASN A 66 -0.42 -11.13 18.23
C ASN A 66 -0.02 -9.74 17.74
N ILE A 67 -0.33 -8.68 18.49
CA ILE A 67 0.01 -7.30 18.12
C ILE A 67 0.88 -6.71 19.22
N ARG A 68 2.06 -6.18 18.85
CA ARG A 68 2.99 -5.58 19.81
C ARG A 68 3.88 -4.52 19.20
N THR A 69 4.54 -3.77 20.08
CA THR A 69 5.67 -2.90 19.74
C THR A 69 6.89 -3.72 19.34
N GLY A 70 7.82 -3.08 18.63
CA GLY A 70 8.94 -3.77 18.01
C GLY A 70 10.28 -3.08 18.08
N SER A 71 11.28 -3.82 17.62
CA SER A 71 12.65 -3.36 17.46
C SER A 71 13.26 -3.94 16.19
N THR A 72 14.50 -3.56 15.91
CA THR A 72 15.22 -3.94 14.68
C THR A 72 15.47 -5.44 14.56
N SER A 73 15.50 -6.16 15.68
CA SER A 73 15.59 -7.62 15.69
C SER A 73 14.34 -8.31 15.12
N ASP A 74 13.21 -7.60 15.06
CA ASP A 74 11.95 -8.16 14.55
C ASP A 74 11.90 -8.31 13.03
N TYR A 75 12.86 -7.72 12.31
CA TYR A 75 12.95 -7.87 10.86
C TYR A 75 13.41 -9.26 10.42
N VAL A 76 14.18 -9.97 11.26
CA VAL A 76 14.90 -11.20 10.88
C VAL A 76 13.98 -12.27 10.30
N ASP A 77 12.83 -12.48 10.94
CA ASP A 77 11.82 -13.47 10.62
C ASP A 77 10.54 -12.88 10.01
N ALA A 78 10.56 -11.59 9.64
CA ALA A 78 9.44 -10.93 8.98
C ALA A 78 9.19 -11.52 7.57
N ASN A 79 7.93 -11.84 7.26
CA ASN A 79 7.52 -12.22 5.91
C ASN A 79 7.26 -10.98 5.05
N VAL A 80 6.73 -9.92 5.65
CA VAL A 80 6.49 -8.62 5.01
C VAL A 80 6.96 -7.51 5.94
N VAL A 81 7.76 -6.59 5.39
CA VAL A 81 8.12 -5.34 6.05
C VAL A 81 7.41 -4.20 5.31
N VAL A 82 6.45 -3.57 5.95
CA VAL A 82 5.63 -2.49 5.39
C VAL A 82 6.19 -1.16 5.87
N VAL A 83 6.54 -0.28 4.93
CA VAL A 83 7.14 1.01 5.24
C VAL A 83 6.13 2.11 4.95
N THR A 84 5.55 2.63 6.03
CA THR A 84 4.66 3.80 6.04
C THR A 84 5.31 5.02 6.67
N ALA A 85 6.53 4.87 7.20
CA ALA A 85 7.30 5.93 7.84
C ALA A 85 7.75 6.96 6.81
N GLY A 86 7.55 8.22 7.16
CA GLY A 86 7.96 9.37 6.37
C GLY A 86 7.62 10.65 7.11
N VAL A 87 8.15 11.75 6.62
CA VAL A 87 7.81 13.08 7.12
C VAL A 87 6.78 13.73 6.21
N ALA A 88 5.84 14.46 6.82
CA ALA A 88 4.91 15.31 6.10
C ALA A 88 5.56 16.66 5.77
N GLN A 89 5.13 17.28 4.66
CA GLN A 89 5.59 18.60 4.27
C GLN A 89 5.28 19.63 5.35
N LYS A 90 6.28 20.41 5.76
CA LYS A 90 6.07 21.55 6.67
C LYS A 90 5.68 22.81 5.87
N PRO A 91 4.92 23.74 6.47
CA PRO A 91 4.66 25.03 5.84
C PRO A 91 5.97 25.72 5.43
N GLY A 92 6.08 26.09 4.14
CA GLY A 92 7.27 26.73 3.56
C GLY A 92 8.39 25.79 3.11
N GLU A 93 8.27 24.48 3.33
CA GLU A 93 9.22 23.48 2.84
C GLU A 93 9.02 23.19 1.34
N THR A 94 10.11 23.08 0.57
CA THR A 94 9.99 22.73 -0.85
C THR A 94 9.70 21.23 -1.03
N ARG A 95 9.04 20.86 -2.13
CA ARG A 95 8.84 19.44 -2.49
C ARG A 95 10.16 18.67 -2.56
N LEU A 96 11.23 19.33 -3.02
CA LEU A 96 12.56 18.72 -3.14
C LEU A 96 13.22 18.46 -1.77
N ASP A 97 13.07 19.38 -0.82
CA ASP A 97 13.61 19.20 0.53
C ASP A 97 12.90 18.07 1.27
N LEU A 98 11.57 18.01 1.13
CA LEU A 98 10.77 16.90 1.66
C LEU A 98 11.21 15.56 1.08
N LEU A 99 11.40 15.50 -0.24
CA LEU A 99 11.87 14.30 -0.92
C LEU A 99 13.23 13.85 -0.37
N ARG A 100 14.20 14.77 -0.21
CA ARG A 100 15.53 14.43 0.33
C ARG A 100 15.45 13.82 1.73
N LYS A 101 14.62 14.38 2.61
CA LYS A 101 14.42 13.82 3.96
C LYS A 101 13.83 12.42 3.92
N ASN A 102 12.82 12.20 3.08
CA ASN A 102 12.24 10.87 2.92
C ASN A 102 13.22 9.89 2.29
N VAL A 103 14.07 10.31 1.34
CA VAL A 103 15.14 9.48 0.77
C VAL A 103 16.11 9.01 1.87
N GLU A 104 16.55 9.90 2.76
CA GLU A 104 17.44 9.56 3.88
C GLU A 104 16.78 8.57 4.86
N ILE A 105 15.53 8.83 5.24
CA ILE A 105 14.76 7.97 6.16
C ILE A 105 14.57 6.57 5.55
N ILE A 106 14.10 6.51 4.30
CA ILE A 106 13.83 5.24 3.62
C ILE A 106 15.13 4.48 3.34
N GLY A 107 16.21 5.16 2.96
CA GLY A 107 17.52 4.55 2.76
C GLY A 107 18.02 3.87 4.04
N SER A 108 17.98 4.58 5.16
CA SER A 108 18.38 4.06 6.48
C SER A 108 17.54 2.85 6.92
N ILE A 109 16.21 2.93 6.81
CA ILE A 109 15.31 1.80 7.09
C ILE A 109 15.66 0.60 6.20
N SER A 110 15.91 0.83 4.92
CA SER A 110 16.19 -0.24 3.95
C SER A 110 17.52 -0.95 4.24
N GLU A 111 18.55 -0.20 4.63
CA GLU A 111 19.84 -0.74 5.06
C GLU A 111 19.70 -1.56 6.34
N GLU A 112 18.94 -1.07 7.32
CA GLU A 112 18.69 -1.76 8.60
C GLU A 112 17.95 -3.09 8.39
N VAL A 113 16.88 -3.07 7.58
CA VAL A 113 16.13 -4.28 7.21
C VAL A 113 17.04 -5.27 6.47
N ALA A 114 17.88 -4.81 5.54
CA ALA A 114 18.83 -5.68 4.84
C ALA A 114 19.89 -6.27 5.78
N ALA A 115 20.43 -5.47 6.70
CA ALA A 115 21.42 -5.89 7.69
C ALA A 115 20.89 -6.98 8.65
N SER A 116 19.58 -6.97 8.92
CA SER A 116 18.91 -8.03 9.71
C SER A 116 18.88 -9.40 9.03
N LYS A 117 19.25 -9.47 7.73
CA LYS A 117 19.15 -10.67 6.88
C LYS A 117 17.71 -11.17 6.69
N CYS A 118 16.73 -10.27 6.80
CA CYS A 118 15.33 -10.54 6.49
C CYS A 118 15.19 -11.19 5.10
N ARG A 119 14.40 -12.27 5.03
CA ARG A 119 14.10 -13.02 3.78
C ARG A 119 12.74 -12.69 3.18
N GLY A 120 11.95 -11.86 3.85
CA GLY A 120 10.63 -11.42 3.40
C GLY A 120 10.66 -10.45 2.21
N VAL A 121 9.52 -9.81 1.99
CA VAL A 121 9.37 -8.73 1.00
C VAL A 121 9.18 -7.39 1.69
N MET A 122 9.60 -6.31 1.05
CA MET A 122 9.35 -4.94 1.51
C MET A 122 8.20 -4.32 0.71
N LEU A 123 7.19 -3.82 1.41
CA LEU A 123 6.07 -3.08 0.83
C LEU A 123 6.21 -1.59 1.16
N MET A 124 6.52 -0.79 0.16
CA MET A 124 6.67 0.65 0.27
C MET A 124 5.32 1.33 0.08
N VAL A 125 4.95 2.17 1.04
CA VAL A 125 3.71 2.97 1.02
C VAL A 125 4.01 4.46 1.11
N THR A 126 5.14 4.84 1.71
CA THR A 126 5.55 6.24 1.85
C THR A 126 5.68 6.94 0.50
N ASN A 127 5.12 8.16 0.41
CA ASN A 127 5.15 8.96 -0.81
C ASN A 127 6.38 9.87 -0.93
N PRO A 128 6.88 10.13 -2.16
CA PRO A 128 6.39 9.61 -3.44
C PRO A 128 6.81 8.14 -3.66
N VAL A 129 5.82 7.25 -3.76
CA VAL A 129 6.03 5.81 -3.58
C VAL A 129 6.93 5.20 -4.65
N ASP A 130 6.83 5.62 -5.91
CA ASP A 130 7.64 5.06 -6.99
C ASP A 130 9.13 5.36 -6.82
N VAL A 131 9.45 6.62 -6.47
CA VAL A 131 10.82 7.06 -6.21
C VAL A 131 11.37 6.40 -4.95
N LEU A 132 10.59 6.36 -3.87
CA LEU A 132 11.04 5.78 -2.60
C LEU A 132 11.15 4.26 -2.66
N THR A 133 10.37 3.59 -3.52
CA THR A 133 10.54 2.17 -3.86
C THR A 133 11.88 1.93 -4.55
N TYR A 134 12.27 2.80 -5.47
CA TYR A 134 13.59 2.73 -6.10
C TYR A 134 14.72 2.99 -5.11
N VAL A 135 14.58 3.96 -4.20
CA VAL A 135 15.55 4.22 -3.13
C VAL A 135 15.72 2.98 -2.25
N ALA A 136 14.62 2.37 -1.81
CA ALA A 136 14.65 1.16 -1.00
C ALA A 136 15.38 0.01 -1.72
N LEU A 137 15.15 -0.14 -3.03
CA LEU A 137 15.87 -1.11 -3.87
C LEU A 137 17.38 -0.85 -3.92
N LYS A 138 17.80 0.40 -4.05
CA LYS A 138 19.22 0.73 -4.11
C LYS A 138 19.93 0.55 -2.77
N HIS A 139 19.29 0.95 -1.67
CA HIS A 139 19.89 0.91 -0.34
C HIS A 139 19.86 -0.48 0.30
N SER A 140 18.82 -1.29 0.05
CA SER A 140 18.78 -2.67 0.56
C SER A 140 19.72 -3.63 -0.16
N GLY A 141 20.04 -3.36 -1.43
CA GLY A 141 20.77 -4.29 -2.30
C GLY A 141 20.01 -5.59 -2.62
N TRP A 142 18.70 -5.63 -2.37
CA TRP A 142 17.87 -6.82 -2.62
C TRP A 142 17.52 -6.97 -4.11
N GLU A 143 17.06 -8.17 -4.46
CA GLU A 143 16.49 -8.43 -5.79
C GLU A 143 15.20 -7.63 -6.00
N ARG A 144 14.99 -7.13 -7.22
CA ARG A 144 13.82 -6.31 -7.59
C ARG A 144 12.48 -6.94 -7.20
N GLY A 145 12.36 -8.26 -7.31
CA GLY A 145 11.11 -8.97 -6.99
C GLY A 145 10.74 -8.98 -5.50
N ARG A 146 11.62 -8.50 -4.62
CA ARG A 146 11.40 -8.47 -3.16
C ARG A 146 10.99 -7.11 -2.62
N ILE A 147 10.85 -6.10 -3.47
CA ILE A 147 10.47 -4.74 -3.07
C ILE A 147 9.34 -4.27 -3.97
N ILE A 148 8.22 -3.94 -3.36
CA ILE A 148 6.97 -3.61 -4.04
C ILE A 148 6.52 -2.26 -3.52
N GLY A 149 6.21 -1.33 -4.42
CA GLY A 149 5.50 -0.10 -4.06
C GLY A 149 3.99 -0.32 -4.11
N SER A 150 3.23 0.34 -3.24
CA SER A 150 1.76 0.36 -3.35
C SER A 150 1.31 0.93 -4.70
N GLY A 151 2.09 1.87 -5.26
CA GLY A 151 1.88 2.46 -6.58
C GLY A 151 0.44 2.91 -6.77
N THR A 152 -0.13 2.57 -7.92
CA THR A 152 -1.46 3.02 -8.36
C THR A 152 -2.61 2.11 -7.92
N VAL A 153 -2.43 1.28 -6.88
CA VAL A 153 -3.49 0.35 -6.42
C VAL A 153 -4.73 1.09 -5.94
N LEU A 154 -4.54 2.20 -5.21
CA LEU A 154 -5.62 3.02 -4.70
C LEU A 154 -6.26 3.86 -5.82
N ASP A 155 -5.46 4.40 -6.74
CA ASP A 155 -5.95 5.15 -7.91
C ASP A 155 -6.78 4.25 -8.83
N SER A 156 -6.36 2.99 -9.00
CA SER A 156 -7.14 1.97 -9.71
C SER A 156 -8.45 1.64 -9.00
N ALA A 157 -8.44 1.50 -7.68
CA ALA A 157 -9.67 1.28 -6.91
C ALA A 157 -10.64 2.46 -7.04
N ARG A 158 -10.12 3.69 -7.00
CA ARG A 158 -10.88 4.92 -7.21
C ARG A 158 -11.45 5.00 -8.63
N PHE A 159 -10.65 4.67 -9.63
CA PHE A 159 -11.09 4.62 -11.03
C PHE A 159 -12.23 3.63 -11.23
N ARG A 160 -12.12 2.43 -10.67
CA ARG A 160 -13.19 1.42 -10.68
C ARG A 160 -14.45 1.93 -10.00
N HIS A 161 -14.35 2.61 -8.86
CA HIS A 161 -15.49 3.19 -8.14
C HIS A 161 -16.21 4.27 -8.96
N LEU A 162 -15.47 5.15 -9.64
CA LEU A 162 -16.05 6.21 -10.48
C LEU A 162 -16.79 5.64 -11.69
N LEU A 163 -16.21 4.62 -12.35
CA LEU A 163 -16.85 3.90 -13.45
C LEU A 163 -18.10 3.14 -12.99
N SER A 164 -18.02 2.45 -11.85
CA SER A 164 -19.13 1.76 -11.19
C SER A 164 -20.29 2.71 -10.92
N SER A 165 -20.01 3.85 -10.31
CA SER A 165 -21.02 4.88 -10.00
C SER A 165 -21.66 5.45 -11.26
N TYR A 166 -20.86 5.71 -12.30
CA TYR A 166 -21.36 6.24 -13.57
C TYR A 166 -22.25 5.24 -14.32
N CYS A 167 -21.86 3.96 -14.34
CA CYS A 167 -22.59 2.92 -15.06
C CYS A 167 -23.76 2.34 -14.26
N GLY A 168 -23.81 2.58 -12.95
CA GLY A 168 -24.79 1.98 -12.04
C GLY A 168 -24.60 0.47 -11.90
N ILE A 169 -23.34 0.02 -11.83
CA ILE A 169 -22.95 -1.39 -11.78
C ILE A 169 -22.04 -1.59 -10.56
N ASP A 170 -22.13 -2.75 -9.91
CA ASP A 170 -21.27 -3.06 -8.77
C ASP A 170 -19.78 -3.01 -9.13
N VAL A 171 -18.97 -2.40 -8.27
CA VAL A 171 -17.52 -2.16 -8.50
C VAL A 171 -16.72 -3.46 -8.70
N HIS A 172 -17.21 -4.60 -8.18
CA HIS A 172 -16.55 -5.89 -8.38
C HIS A 172 -16.66 -6.40 -9.82
N ASN A 173 -17.64 -5.91 -10.59
CA ASN A 173 -17.79 -6.21 -12.02
C ASN A 173 -17.06 -5.21 -12.93
N VAL A 174 -16.40 -4.21 -12.34
CA VAL A 174 -15.60 -3.21 -13.08
C VAL A 174 -14.13 -3.57 -12.96
N HIS A 175 -13.50 -3.85 -14.09
CA HIS A 175 -12.08 -4.16 -14.19
C HIS A 175 -11.39 -3.02 -14.93
N ALA A 176 -10.61 -2.22 -14.20
CA ALA A 176 -9.99 -1.00 -14.70
C ALA A 176 -8.71 -0.71 -13.92
N TYR A 177 -7.70 -0.16 -14.60
CA TYR A 177 -6.37 0.05 -14.03
C TYR A 177 -5.86 1.45 -14.36
N ILE A 178 -5.31 2.11 -13.34
CA ILE A 178 -4.45 3.27 -13.49
C ILE A 178 -3.01 2.76 -13.45
N LEU A 179 -2.18 3.22 -14.38
CA LEU A 179 -0.79 2.83 -14.52
C LEU A 179 0.11 4.08 -14.55
N GLY A 180 1.43 3.87 -14.45
CA GLY A 180 2.41 4.94 -14.45
C GLY A 180 2.87 5.29 -13.04
N GLU A 181 3.28 6.55 -12.85
CA GLU A 181 3.57 7.14 -11.55
C GLU A 181 2.29 7.28 -10.73
N HIS A 182 2.33 7.03 -9.43
CA HIS A 182 1.27 7.46 -8.52
C HIS A 182 1.31 8.99 -8.37
N GLY A 183 0.28 9.68 -8.88
CA GLY A 183 0.17 11.14 -8.83
C GLY A 183 0.04 11.80 -10.19
N ASP A 184 0.79 12.88 -10.42
CA ASP A 184 0.54 13.83 -11.51
C ASP A 184 0.61 13.20 -12.92
N SER A 185 1.49 12.21 -13.15
CA SER A 185 1.70 11.58 -14.46
C SER A 185 1.03 10.23 -14.67
N GLU A 186 0.12 9.84 -13.76
CA GLU A 186 -0.68 8.62 -13.90
C GLU A 186 -1.61 8.67 -15.13
N PHE A 187 -1.94 7.49 -15.67
CA PHE A 187 -2.85 7.35 -16.81
C PHE A 187 -3.79 6.15 -16.70
N ALA A 188 -5.01 6.30 -17.22
CA ALA A 188 -5.98 5.23 -17.29
C ALA A 188 -5.73 4.29 -18.48
N ALA A 189 -5.63 2.99 -18.20
CA ALA A 189 -5.45 1.94 -19.21
C ALA A 189 -6.78 1.58 -19.88
N TRP A 190 -7.41 2.52 -20.59
CA TRP A 190 -8.74 2.36 -21.18
C TRP A 190 -8.90 1.14 -22.09
N SER A 191 -7.86 0.75 -22.81
CA SER A 191 -7.87 -0.44 -23.67
C SER A 191 -8.11 -1.73 -22.89
N MET A 192 -7.77 -1.75 -21.59
CA MET A 192 -7.98 -2.90 -20.69
C MET A 192 -9.27 -2.78 -19.86
N THR A 193 -9.88 -1.59 -19.85
CA THR A 193 -11.05 -1.31 -19.03
C THR A 193 -12.28 -2.02 -19.59
N ASN A 194 -12.89 -2.87 -18.75
CA ASN A 194 -14.07 -3.63 -19.12
C ASN A 194 -15.05 -3.77 -17.94
N ILE A 195 -16.32 -3.99 -18.29
CA ILE A 195 -17.40 -4.28 -17.36
C ILE A 195 -17.95 -5.66 -17.70
N ALA A 196 -17.84 -6.60 -16.75
CA ALA A 196 -18.24 -7.99 -16.94
C ALA A 196 -17.70 -8.63 -18.25
N GLY A 197 -16.47 -8.27 -18.63
CA GLY A 197 -15.82 -8.77 -19.85
C GLY A 197 -16.11 -7.98 -21.14
N ILE A 198 -17.04 -7.02 -21.13
CA ILE A 198 -17.33 -6.16 -22.28
C ILE A 198 -16.47 -4.91 -22.18
N ASN A 199 -15.75 -4.57 -23.26
CA ASN A 199 -14.94 -3.36 -23.30
C ASN A 199 -15.81 -2.13 -22.99
N ILE A 200 -15.28 -1.18 -22.22
CA ILE A 200 -16.05 -0.03 -21.75
C ILE A 200 -16.61 0.84 -22.88
N ASP A 201 -15.87 0.98 -23.99
CA ASP A 201 -16.32 1.77 -25.14
C ASP A 201 -17.51 1.11 -25.86
N GLU A 202 -17.60 -0.22 -25.82
CA GLU A 202 -18.74 -0.99 -26.34
C GLU A 202 -19.91 -0.99 -25.34
N HIS A 203 -19.62 -1.24 -24.06
CA HIS A 203 -20.61 -1.26 -23.00
C HIS A 203 -21.40 0.05 -22.93
N CYS A 204 -20.73 1.20 -23.04
CA CYS A 204 -21.38 2.51 -22.99
C CYS A 204 -22.25 2.82 -24.22
N GLN A 205 -22.00 2.18 -25.38
CA GLN A 205 -22.90 2.29 -26.53
C GLN A 205 -24.20 1.51 -26.31
N VAL A 206 -24.12 0.37 -25.63
CA VAL A 206 -25.26 -0.52 -25.40
C VAL A 206 -26.09 -0.11 -24.18
N CYS A 207 -25.47 0.47 -23.14
CA CYS A 207 -26.15 0.75 -21.88
C CYS A 207 -27.21 1.86 -21.97
N GLY A 208 -27.21 2.67 -23.04
CA GLY A 208 -28.20 3.72 -23.32
C GLY A 208 -28.23 4.89 -22.33
N LYS A 209 -27.33 4.89 -21.32
CA LYS A 209 -27.28 5.90 -20.25
C LYS A 209 -26.18 6.94 -20.44
N CYS A 210 -25.35 6.80 -21.46
CA CYS A 210 -24.14 7.60 -21.65
C CYS A 210 -24.29 8.57 -22.83
N SER A 211 -24.84 9.76 -22.58
CA SER A 211 -25.07 10.76 -23.64
C SER A 211 -23.78 11.41 -24.18
N ASP A 212 -22.72 11.51 -23.35
CA ASP A 212 -21.40 12.02 -23.76
C ASP A 212 -20.26 11.24 -23.07
N TRP A 213 -20.04 10.01 -23.55
CA TRP A 213 -19.03 9.12 -23.00
C TRP A 213 -17.61 9.68 -23.12
N LYS A 214 -17.28 10.36 -24.24
CA LYS A 214 -15.94 10.94 -24.44
C LYS A 214 -15.61 12.01 -23.41
N LYS A 215 -16.56 12.91 -23.13
CA LYS A 215 -16.39 13.90 -22.06
C LYS A 215 -16.32 13.24 -20.69
N GLN A 216 -17.16 12.23 -20.45
CA GLN A 216 -17.14 11.52 -19.18
C GLN A 216 -15.80 10.85 -18.89
N ARG A 217 -15.17 10.21 -19.88
CA ARG A 217 -13.84 9.60 -19.73
C ARG A 217 -12.82 10.58 -19.18
N ARG A 218 -12.74 11.77 -19.79
CA ARG A 218 -11.81 12.84 -19.36
C ARG A 218 -12.11 13.33 -17.95
N MET A 219 -13.39 13.48 -17.62
CA MET A 219 -13.79 13.91 -16.27
C MET A 219 -13.46 12.84 -15.22
N ILE A 220 -13.62 11.56 -15.54
CA ILE A 220 -13.25 10.47 -14.64
C ILE A 220 -11.73 10.46 -14.44
N GLU A 221 -10.92 10.53 -15.50
CA GLU A 221 -9.45 10.60 -15.37
C GLU A 221 -9.01 11.77 -14.49
N GLN A 222 -9.54 12.97 -14.74
CA GLN A 222 -9.20 14.15 -13.97
C GLN A 222 -9.57 13.99 -12.49
N ARG A 223 -10.74 13.41 -12.21
CA ARG A 223 -11.17 13.13 -10.83
C ARG A 223 -10.32 12.10 -10.13
N VAL A 224 -9.73 11.14 -10.84
CA VAL A 224 -8.79 10.19 -10.21
C VAL A 224 -7.51 10.93 -9.81
N ARG A 225 -6.96 11.74 -10.71
CA ARG A 225 -5.74 12.52 -10.49
C ARG A 225 -5.85 13.55 -9.36
N ASP A 226 -7.01 14.19 -9.23
CA ASP A 226 -7.21 15.31 -8.29
C ASP A 226 -7.53 14.88 -6.84
N SER A 227 -7.39 13.60 -6.48
CA SER A 227 -7.96 13.07 -5.23
C SER A 227 -7.02 12.32 -4.31
#